data_AF-A0A367IV50-F1
#
_entry.id   AF-A0A367IV50-F1
#
_cell.length_a   1.000
_cell.length_b   1.000
_cell.length_c   1.000
_cell.angle_alpha   90.00
_cell.angle_beta   90.00
_cell.angle_gamma   90.00
#
_symmetry.space_group_name_H-M   'P 1'
#
loop_
_entity.id
_entity.type
_entity.pdbx_description
1 polymer ?
#
loop_
_entity_poly.entity_id
_entity_poly.type
_entity_poly.pdbx_seq_one_letter_code
_entity_poly.pdbx_strand_id
1 'polypeptide(L)'
;MPSILLPNKALQKSPLQGESVQSAVQLASSIQYHHDSIKCDNCDKIANYYILGFHLAKQQPMIVCNALLLTLVQQTSKFFQRHLDMSRTRRLPWMSVLINEMRELGKRIKDESLEVDRLVLLPISDQEEETDITSYSLNEAYGRAIRITLYHCRASLYEDVDLSKSISYYRKCVSVRPSQFESQKLQHAARVALQHLIADYTHDQRPRLPSRTSSVSSGASSSSMSCGNCGIEKRGMPVCSRCKSQSYCSIRCLKAHKPIHECQFVV
;
A
#
# COMPACT_ATOMS: atom_id res chain seq x y z
N MET A 1 7.73 18.04 -21.12
CA MET A 1 7.07 17.00 -20.28
C MET A 1 5.58 17.00 -20.62
N PRO A 2 5.01 15.89 -21.12
CA PRO A 2 3.61 15.87 -21.53
C PRO A 2 2.69 15.87 -20.30
N SER A 3 1.88 16.92 -20.17
CA SER A 3 0.82 17.08 -19.19
C SER A 3 -0.32 16.09 -19.48
N ILE A 4 -0.35 15.01 -18.72
CA ILE A 4 -1.37 13.95 -18.69
C ILE A 4 -1.80 13.94 -17.20
N LEU A 5 -2.98 14.29 -16.72
CA LEU A 5 -4.35 14.52 -17.20
C LEU A 5 -4.89 15.70 -16.37
N LEU A 6 -5.59 16.70 -16.89
CA LEU A 6 -6.79 16.66 -17.72
C LEU A 6 -6.71 17.75 -18.81
N PRO A 7 -7.35 17.58 -19.97
CA PRO A 7 -7.82 18.75 -20.71
C PRO A 7 -8.87 19.42 -19.82
N ASN A 8 -8.41 20.40 -19.04
CA ASN A 8 -9.18 21.18 -18.06
C ASN A 8 -10.46 21.82 -18.66
N LYS A 9 -10.65 21.80 -19.98
CA LYS A 9 -11.81 22.39 -20.66
C LYS A 9 -13.08 21.53 -20.64
N ALA A 10 -13.00 20.22 -20.37
CA ALA A 10 -14.19 19.36 -20.32
C ALA A 10 -14.85 19.30 -18.92
N LEU A 11 -14.09 19.53 -17.85
CA LEU A 11 -14.59 19.62 -16.47
C LEU A 11 -14.84 21.06 -16.00
N GLN A 12 -14.40 22.08 -16.74
CA GLN A 12 -14.60 23.50 -16.38
C GLN A 12 -15.79 24.18 -17.10
N LYS A 13 -16.56 23.47 -17.92
CA LYS A 13 -17.72 24.05 -18.60
C LYS A 13 -19.01 23.45 -18.05
N SER A 14 -19.64 24.27 -17.20
CA SER A 14 -20.86 24.12 -16.42
C SER A 14 -20.70 23.39 -15.08
N PRO A 15 -21.06 24.02 -13.94
CA PRO A 15 -21.36 23.25 -12.74
C PRO A 15 -22.57 22.40 -13.10
N LEU A 16 -22.35 21.12 -13.36
CA LEU A 16 -23.43 20.15 -13.49
C LEU A 16 -24.17 20.18 -12.14
N GLN A 17 -25.30 20.87 -12.11
CA GLN A 17 -26.25 20.82 -11.00
C GLN A 17 -26.60 19.35 -10.75
N GLY A 18 -26.01 18.75 -9.71
CA GLY A 18 -26.14 17.32 -9.41
C GLY A 18 -24.82 16.55 -9.18
N GLU A 19 -23.66 17.23 -9.21
CA GLU A 19 -22.40 16.60 -8.82
C GLU A 19 -22.38 16.29 -7.31
N SER A 20 -22.51 15.00 -7.00
CA SER A 20 -22.39 14.48 -5.64
C SER A 20 -21.39 13.33 -5.61
N VAL A 21 -20.86 13.03 -4.42
CA VAL A 21 -20.01 11.84 -4.21
C VAL A 21 -20.73 10.57 -4.67
N GLN A 22 -22.05 10.49 -4.47
CA GLN A 22 -22.88 9.38 -4.92
C GLN A 22 -22.90 9.26 -6.44
N SER A 23 -23.11 10.37 -7.16
CA SER A 23 -23.11 10.42 -8.62
C SER A 23 -21.77 9.92 -9.18
N ALA A 24 -20.65 10.35 -8.57
CA ALA A 24 -19.31 9.92 -8.97
C ALA A 24 -19.09 8.41 -8.77
N VAL A 25 -19.51 7.85 -7.63
CA VAL A 25 -19.41 6.40 -7.36
C VAL A 25 -20.28 5.60 -8.34
N GLN A 26 -21.49 6.07 -8.66
CA GLN A 26 -22.37 5.41 -9.62
C GLN A 26 -21.80 5.43 -11.04
N LEU A 27 -21.26 6.56 -11.49
CA LEU A 27 -20.61 6.69 -12.80
C LEU A 27 -19.35 5.82 -12.92
N ALA A 28 -18.55 5.73 -11.86
CA ALA A 28 -17.41 4.82 -11.82
C ALA A 28 -17.85 3.35 -11.95
N SER A 29 -18.97 2.99 -11.31
CA SER A 29 -19.50 1.63 -11.28
C SER A 29 -20.20 1.22 -12.57
N SER A 30 -20.68 2.18 -13.38
CA SER A 30 -21.37 1.91 -14.65
C SER A 30 -20.41 1.71 -15.83
N ILE A 31 -19.13 2.08 -15.70
CA ILE A 31 -18.14 1.87 -16.75
C ILE A 31 -17.77 0.38 -16.83
N GLN A 32 -17.97 -0.19 -18.01
CA GLN A 32 -17.34 -1.46 -18.37
C GLN A 32 -15.84 -1.23 -18.59
N TYR A 33 -15.02 -1.96 -17.84
CA TYR A 33 -13.57 -1.93 -17.96
C TYR A 33 -13.03 -3.35 -18.08
N HIS A 34 -11.89 -3.46 -18.75
CA HIS A 34 -11.13 -4.70 -18.83
C HIS A 34 -9.75 -4.44 -18.25
N HIS A 35 -9.35 -5.31 -17.33
CA HIS A 35 -8.06 -5.22 -16.67
C HIS A 35 -7.46 -6.63 -16.58
N ASP A 36 -6.34 -6.82 -17.27
CA ASP A 36 -5.49 -8.00 -17.17
C ASP A 36 -4.04 -7.57 -16.83
N SER A 37 -3.11 -8.51 -16.75
CA SER A 37 -1.70 -8.21 -16.44
C SER A 37 -0.99 -7.37 -17.51
N ILE A 38 -1.60 -7.21 -18.69
CA ILE A 38 -1.00 -6.63 -19.91
C ILE A 38 -1.74 -5.36 -20.35
N LYS A 39 -3.00 -5.14 -19.98
CA LYS A 39 -3.88 -4.13 -20.58
C LYS A 39 -4.85 -3.54 -19.56
N CYS A 40 -5.01 -2.22 -19.65
CA CYS A 40 -5.94 -1.41 -18.86
C CYS A 40 -6.86 -0.64 -19.81
N ASP A 41 -8.09 -1.10 -19.98
CA ASP A 41 -9.09 -0.42 -20.80
C ASP A 41 -10.09 0.31 -19.89
N ASN A 42 -10.28 1.62 -20.11
CA ASN A 42 -11.19 2.51 -19.34
C ASN A 42 -10.87 2.69 -17.84
N CYS A 43 -9.77 2.14 -17.33
CA CYS A 43 -9.35 2.30 -15.94
C CYS A 43 -9.04 3.76 -15.57
N ASP A 44 -8.54 4.54 -16.53
CA ASP A 44 -8.34 5.99 -16.40
C ASP A 44 -9.64 6.76 -16.18
N LYS A 45 -10.72 6.38 -16.89
CA LYS A 45 -12.06 6.98 -16.71
C LYS A 45 -12.62 6.70 -15.32
N ILE A 46 -12.50 5.46 -14.85
CA ILE A 46 -12.89 5.07 -13.48
C ILE A 46 -12.10 5.88 -12.46
N ALA A 47 -10.77 5.97 -12.64
CA ALA A 47 -9.91 6.76 -11.76
C ALA A 47 -10.32 8.24 -11.71
N ASN A 48 -10.69 8.83 -12.85
CA ASN A 48 -11.16 10.23 -12.92
C ASN A 48 -12.45 10.45 -12.11
N TYR A 49 -13.39 9.50 -12.12
CA TYR A 49 -14.59 9.60 -11.29
C TYR A 49 -14.28 9.45 -9.80
N TYR A 50 -13.33 8.59 -9.42
CA TYR A 50 -12.89 8.53 -8.02
C TYR A 50 -12.19 9.82 -7.59
N ILE A 51 -11.34 10.41 -8.44
CA ILE A 51 -10.73 11.74 -8.19
C ILE A 51 -11.81 12.80 -7.98
N LEU A 52 -12.82 12.84 -8.87
CA LEU A 52 -13.94 13.77 -8.74
C LEU A 52 -14.70 13.56 -7.41
N GLY A 53 -14.99 12.31 -7.05
CA GLY A 53 -15.64 11.99 -5.78
C GLY A 53 -14.85 12.49 -4.56
N PHE A 54 -13.51 12.35 -4.57
CA PHE A 54 -12.67 12.89 -3.50
C PHE A 54 -12.60 14.42 -3.51
N HIS A 55 -12.58 15.06 -4.68
CA HIS A 55 -12.64 16.52 -4.79
C HIS A 55 -13.94 17.06 -4.20
N LEU A 56 -15.09 16.48 -4.59
CA LEU A 56 -16.41 16.87 -4.07
C LEU A 56 -16.49 16.69 -2.54
N ALA A 57 -15.98 15.58 -2.00
CA ALA A 57 -15.94 15.36 -0.55
C ALA A 57 -15.08 16.41 0.17
N LYS A 58 -13.94 16.81 -0.40
CA LYS A 58 -13.02 17.79 0.19
C LYS A 58 -13.49 19.25 0.03
N GLN A 59 -14.38 19.56 -0.91
CA GLN A 59 -14.92 20.91 -1.06
C GLN A 59 -15.87 21.31 0.08
N GLN A 60 -16.35 20.34 0.86
CA GLN A 60 -17.19 20.61 2.03
C GLN A 60 -16.38 21.32 3.14
N PRO A 61 -17.01 22.22 3.91
CA PRO A 61 -16.33 22.94 5.00
C PRO A 61 -15.84 21.98 6.10
N MET A 62 -16.63 20.94 6.38
CA MET A 62 -16.27 19.82 7.24
C MET A 62 -16.48 18.52 6.46
N ILE A 63 -15.57 17.56 6.62
CA ILE A 63 -15.69 16.28 5.92
C ILE A 63 -16.76 15.43 6.62
N VAL A 64 -17.84 15.14 5.89
CA VAL A 64 -18.87 14.20 6.35
C VAL A 64 -18.41 12.77 6.06
N CYS A 65 -17.92 12.08 7.09
CA CYS A 65 -17.57 10.67 7.04
C CYS A 65 -18.84 9.82 7.15
N ASN A 66 -19.25 9.23 6.03
CA ASN A 66 -20.46 8.41 5.93
C ASN A 66 -20.22 7.15 5.08
N ALA A 67 -21.28 6.35 4.90
CA ALA A 67 -21.24 5.11 4.12
C ALA A 67 -20.78 5.32 2.67
N LEU A 68 -21.19 6.43 2.03
CA LEU A 68 -20.83 6.74 0.65
C LEU A 68 -19.32 7.03 0.52
N LEU A 69 -18.77 7.85 1.40
CA LEU A 69 -17.33 8.15 1.39
C LEU A 69 -16.50 6.89 1.71
N LEU A 70 -16.94 6.07 2.66
CA LEU A 70 -16.30 4.78 2.94
C LEU A 70 -16.34 3.86 1.70
N THR A 71 -17.47 3.77 1.01
CA THR A 71 -17.63 2.98 -0.22
C THR A 71 -16.66 3.46 -1.29
N LEU A 72 -16.56 4.77 -1.51
CA LEU A 72 -15.61 5.37 -2.47
C LEU A 72 -14.17 4.98 -2.15
N VAL A 73 -13.75 5.09 -0.87
CA VAL A 73 -12.40 4.73 -0.42
C VAL A 73 -12.13 3.23 -0.58
N GLN A 74 -13.10 2.37 -0.24
CA GLN A 74 -12.97 0.93 -0.37
C GLN A 74 -12.88 0.49 -1.83
N GLN A 75 -13.73 1.02 -2.71
CA GLN A 75 -13.69 0.75 -4.14
C GLN A 75 -12.35 1.21 -4.74
N THR A 76 -11.88 2.41 -4.38
CA THR A 76 -10.58 2.92 -4.83
C THR A 76 -9.42 2.04 -4.35
N SER A 77 -9.48 1.56 -3.11
CA SER A 77 -8.45 0.66 -2.56
C SER A 77 -8.40 -0.68 -3.30
N LYS A 78 -9.57 -1.29 -3.57
CA LYS A 78 -9.67 -2.50 -4.40
C LYS A 78 -9.18 -2.26 -5.83
N PHE A 79 -9.48 -1.08 -6.37
CA PHE A 79 -9.02 -0.66 -7.69
C PHE A 79 -7.48 -0.61 -7.73
N PHE A 80 -6.82 -0.01 -6.74
CA PHE A 80 -5.36 -0.02 -6.65
C PHE A 80 -4.76 -1.42 -6.51
N GLN A 81 -5.36 -2.28 -5.69
CA GLN A 81 -4.86 -3.65 -5.51
C GLN A 81 -4.82 -4.42 -6.83
N ARG A 82 -5.82 -4.25 -7.70
CA ARG A 82 -5.83 -4.87 -9.03
C ARG A 82 -4.70 -4.34 -9.91
N HIS A 83 -4.39 -3.06 -9.82
CA HIS A 83 -3.41 -2.39 -10.68
C HIS A 83 -1.97 -2.40 -10.14
N LEU A 84 -1.76 -2.98 -8.96
CA LEU A 84 -0.49 -2.90 -8.24
C LEU A 84 0.64 -3.55 -9.03
N ASP A 85 0.42 -4.78 -9.53
CA ASP A 85 1.41 -5.50 -10.35
C ASP A 85 1.70 -4.77 -11.67
N MET A 86 0.67 -4.25 -12.33
CA MET A 86 0.83 -3.50 -13.58
C MET A 86 1.61 -2.19 -13.36
N SER A 87 1.39 -1.51 -12.24
CA SER A 87 2.09 -0.25 -11.94
C SER A 87 3.60 -0.42 -11.79
N ARG A 88 4.07 -1.65 -11.51
CA ARG A 88 5.50 -1.99 -11.44
C ARG A 88 6.15 -2.05 -12.81
N THR A 89 5.40 -2.46 -13.84
CA THR A 89 5.92 -2.63 -15.21
C THR A 89 5.55 -1.47 -16.13
N ARG A 90 4.47 -0.75 -15.82
CA ARG A 90 3.94 0.34 -16.64
C ARG A 90 3.58 1.55 -15.79
N ARG A 91 3.94 2.72 -16.29
CA ARG A 91 3.54 3.98 -15.67
C ARG A 91 2.05 4.22 -15.90
N LEU A 92 1.28 4.30 -14.82
CA LEU A 92 -0.14 4.66 -14.81
C LEU A 92 -0.28 6.10 -14.31
N PRO A 93 -0.43 7.13 -15.18
CA PRO A 93 -0.38 8.54 -14.76
C PRO A 93 -1.43 8.90 -13.70
N TRP A 94 -2.66 8.38 -13.87
CA TRP A 94 -3.79 8.60 -12.96
C TRP A 94 -3.53 8.06 -11.55
N MET A 95 -2.68 7.04 -11.40
CA MET A 95 -2.45 6.37 -10.11
C MET A 95 -1.79 7.30 -9.11
N SER A 96 -0.79 8.07 -9.54
CA SER A 96 -0.10 9.04 -8.68
C SER A 96 -1.03 10.15 -8.17
N VAL A 97 -1.92 10.65 -9.04
CA VAL A 97 -2.91 11.67 -8.72
C VAL A 97 -3.91 11.11 -7.71
N LEU A 98 -4.47 9.94 -7.98
CA LEU A 98 -5.45 9.29 -7.10
C LEU A 98 -4.87 8.93 -5.72
N ILE A 99 -3.60 8.49 -5.65
CA ILE A 99 -2.89 8.28 -4.38
C ILE A 99 -2.76 9.59 -3.60
N ASN A 100 -2.48 10.69 -4.29
CA ASN A 100 -2.38 12.01 -3.67
C ASN A 100 -3.74 12.46 -3.12
N GLU A 101 -4.82 12.27 -3.88
CA GLU A 101 -6.18 12.57 -3.44
C GLU A 101 -6.57 11.81 -2.16
N MET A 102 -6.31 10.50 -2.12
CA MET A 102 -6.54 9.67 -0.94
C MET A 102 -5.67 10.09 0.26
N ARG A 103 -4.43 10.52 0.02
CA ARG A 103 -3.55 11.04 1.07
C ARG A 103 -4.10 12.31 1.69
N GLU A 104 -4.49 13.28 0.86
CA GLU A 104 -5.02 14.56 1.34
C GLU A 104 -6.36 14.38 2.06
N LEU A 105 -7.23 13.49 1.56
CA LEU A 105 -8.44 13.10 2.26
C LEU A 105 -8.13 12.54 3.66
N GLY A 106 -7.22 11.56 3.73
CA GLY A 106 -6.83 10.94 5.00
C GLY A 106 -6.20 11.92 5.99
N LYS A 107 -5.47 12.92 5.49
CA LYS A 107 -4.92 14.00 6.32
C LYS A 107 -6.04 14.84 6.92
N ARG A 108 -6.98 15.33 6.11
CA ARG A 108 -8.10 16.16 6.62
C ARG A 108 -9.00 15.41 7.60
N ILE A 109 -9.35 14.15 7.31
CA ILE A 109 -10.13 13.31 8.25
C ILE A 109 -9.40 13.17 9.58
N LYS A 110 -8.07 13.00 9.56
CA LYS A 110 -7.28 12.91 10.77
C LYS A 110 -7.22 14.24 11.53
N ASP A 111 -7.04 15.35 10.83
CA ASP A 111 -6.95 16.68 11.43
C ASP A 111 -8.29 17.12 12.06
N GLU A 112 -9.42 16.67 11.50
CA GLU A 112 -10.80 16.92 11.99
C GLU A 112 -11.27 15.89 13.05
N SER A 113 -10.54 14.78 13.23
CA SER A 113 -10.87 13.71 14.18
C SER A 113 -10.50 14.11 15.61
N LEU A 114 -11.41 13.88 16.56
CA LEU A 114 -11.15 14.07 17.99
C LEU A 114 -10.26 12.95 18.56
N GLU A 115 -10.29 11.77 17.95
CA GLU A 115 -9.49 10.63 18.40
C GLU A 115 -8.06 10.65 17.84
N VAL A 116 -7.09 10.59 18.74
CA VAL A 116 -5.68 10.40 18.39
C VAL A 116 -5.43 8.92 18.11
N ASP A 117 -4.73 8.63 17.00
CA ASP A 117 -4.22 7.29 16.69
C ASP A 117 -3.18 6.87 17.78
N ARG A 118 -3.66 6.37 18.93
CA ARG A 118 -2.81 5.79 19.98
C ARG A 118 -2.90 4.29 19.90
N LEU A 119 -1.77 3.61 20.05
CA LEU A 119 -1.73 2.16 20.26
C LEU A 119 -2.61 1.83 21.46
N VAL A 120 -3.84 1.39 21.19
CA VAL A 120 -4.69 0.83 22.23
C VAL A 120 -4.10 -0.53 22.56
N LEU A 121 -3.38 -0.59 23.68
CA LEU A 121 -3.16 -1.85 24.39
C LEU A 121 -4.56 -2.28 24.83
N LEU A 122 -5.17 -3.20 24.08
CA LEU A 122 -6.54 -3.68 24.32
C LEU A 122 -6.70 -4.05 25.80
N PRO A 123 -7.49 -3.31 26.60
CA PRO A 123 -7.91 -3.81 27.89
C PRO A 123 -8.96 -4.89 27.63
N ILE A 124 -8.71 -6.09 28.14
CA ILE A 124 -9.71 -7.15 28.25
C ILE A 124 -10.65 -6.72 29.38
N SER A 125 -11.74 -6.01 29.09
CA SER A 125 -12.81 -5.79 30.06
C SER A 125 -14.13 -5.55 29.33
N ASP A 126 -15.01 -6.52 29.47
CA ASP A 126 -16.31 -6.64 28.81
C ASP A 126 -17.39 -5.75 29.44
N GLN A 127 -17.07 -4.54 29.88
CA GLN A 127 -18.10 -3.63 30.38
C GLN A 127 -18.70 -2.84 29.23
N GLU A 128 -19.76 -3.42 28.66
CA GLU A 128 -20.68 -2.81 27.70
C GLU A 128 -21.46 -1.67 28.38
N GLU A 129 -20.88 -0.48 28.46
CA GLU A 129 -21.67 0.72 28.74
C GLU A 129 -22.48 1.10 27.50
N GLU A 130 -23.78 0.77 27.51
CA GLU A 130 -24.80 1.26 26.58
C GLU A 130 -24.88 2.80 26.64
N THR A 131 -24.03 3.46 25.86
CA THR A 131 -24.09 4.91 25.66
C THR A 131 -24.80 5.20 24.34
N ASP A 132 -25.81 6.06 24.44
CA ASP A 132 -26.67 6.53 23.35
C ASP A 132 -25.83 6.95 22.11
N ILE A 133 -26.00 6.23 20.99
CA ILE A 133 -25.20 6.42 19.78
C ILE A 133 -25.66 7.72 19.09
N THR A 134 -25.02 8.83 19.46
CA THR A 134 -25.24 10.12 18.80
C THR A 134 -24.71 10.12 17.36
N SER A 135 -25.25 10.99 16.50
CA SER A 135 -24.80 11.15 15.10
C SER A 135 -23.29 11.43 14.96
N TYR A 136 -22.70 12.13 15.94
CA TYR A 136 -21.25 12.37 16.02
C TYR A 136 -20.46 11.07 16.19
N SER A 137 -20.98 10.12 16.97
CA SER A 137 -20.37 8.79 17.15
C SER A 137 -20.29 8.02 15.84
N LEU A 138 -21.34 8.11 15.01
CA LEU A 138 -21.38 7.42 13.72
C LEU A 138 -20.38 8.03 12.71
N ASN A 139 -20.29 9.36 12.64
CA ASN A 139 -19.33 10.05 11.78
C ASN A 139 -17.89 9.65 12.11
N GLU A 140 -17.55 9.62 13.40
CA GLU A 140 -16.22 9.19 13.86
C GLU A 140 -15.97 7.70 13.56
N ALA A 141 -16.98 6.84 13.73
CA ALA A 141 -16.86 5.43 13.37
C ALA A 141 -16.54 5.22 11.88
N TYR A 142 -17.18 5.99 10.98
CA TYR A 142 -16.84 5.99 9.55
C TYR A 142 -15.45 6.57 9.31
N GLY A 143 -15.09 7.66 10.00
CA GLY A 143 -13.76 8.27 9.93
C GLY A 143 -12.65 7.27 10.28
N ARG A 144 -12.83 6.47 11.34
CA ARG A 144 -11.92 5.37 11.70
C ARG A 144 -11.84 4.30 10.61
N ALA A 145 -12.97 3.84 10.09
CA ALA A 145 -12.99 2.83 9.02
C ALA A 145 -12.28 3.32 7.74
N ILE A 146 -12.48 4.59 7.38
CA ILE A 146 -11.80 5.23 6.26
C ILE A 146 -10.30 5.30 6.52
N ARG A 147 -9.87 5.81 7.69
CA ARG A 147 -8.44 5.87 8.06
C ARG A 147 -7.75 4.51 8.00
N ILE A 148 -8.38 3.46 8.56
CA ILE A 148 -7.87 2.08 8.52
C ILE A 148 -7.69 1.62 7.06
N THR A 149 -8.71 1.84 6.22
CA THR A 149 -8.66 1.46 4.80
C THR A 149 -7.55 2.20 4.05
N LEU A 150 -7.41 3.51 4.29
CA LEU A 150 -6.37 4.35 3.69
C LEU A 150 -4.96 3.92 4.12
N TYR A 151 -4.74 3.67 5.41
CA TYR A 151 -3.45 3.21 5.92
C TYR A 151 -3.08 1.83 5.36
N HIS A 152 -4.02 0.88 5.36
CA HIS A 152 -3.80 -0.44 4.77
C HIS A 152 -3.44 -0.32 3.28
N CYS A 153 -4.25 0.40 2.49
CA CYS A 153 -3.99 0.58 1.07
C CYS A 153 -2.60 1.18 0.80
N ARG A 154 -2.21 2.21 1.57
CA ARG A 154 -0.88 2.83 1.43
C ARG A 154 0.23 1.87 1.81
N ALA A 155 0.06 1.10 2.89
CA ALA A 155 1.05 0.13 3.30
C ALA A 155 1.36 -0.87 2.18
N SER A 156 0.32 -1.45 1.56
CA SER A 156 0.46 -2.40 0.44
C SER A 156 1.13 -1.75 -0.79
N LEU A 157 0.82 -0.49 -1.10
CA LEU A 157 1.46 0.24 -2.21
C LEU A 157 2.97 0.47 -2.00
N TYR A 158 3.44 0.49 -0.77
CA TYR A 158 4.85 0.72 -0.44
C TYR A 158 5.65 -0.56 -0.14
N GLU A 159 5.04 -1.75 -0.12
CA GLU A 159 5.71 -3.01 0.27
C GLU A 159 6.99 -3.29 -0.53
N ASP A 160 6.94 -3.10 -1.85
CA ASP A 160 8.10 -3.36 -2.72
C ASP A 160 9.01 -2.16 -2.92
N VAL A 161 8.49 -0.95 -2.68
CA VAL A 161 9.16 0.32 -3.00
C VAL A 161 9.92 0.87 -1.79
N ASP A 162 9.28 0.87 -0.63
CA ASP A 162 9.83 1.45 0.61
C ASP A 162 9.27 0.70 1.81
N LEU A 163 9.98 -0.38 2.16
CA LEU A 163 9.60 -1.29 3.25
C LEU A 163 9.41 -0.55 4.59
N SER A 164 10.25 0.45 4.88
CA SER A 164 10.14 1.24 6.11
C SER A 164 8.83 2.03 6.17
N LYS A 165 8.45 2.68 5.06
CA LYS A 165 7.14 3.35 4.95
C LYS A 165 5.98 2.35 5.05
N SER A 166 6.09 1.20 4.39
CA SER A 166 5.06 0.16 4.46
C SER A 166 4.82 -0.29 5.92
N ILE A 167 5.89 -0.63 6.65
CA ILE A 167 5.84 -0.96 8.08
C ILE A 167 5.21 0.17 8.90
N SER A 168 5.59 1.43 8.64
CA SER A 168 5.00 2.59 9.32
C SER A 168 3.48 2.70 9.11
N TYR A 169 3.00 2.47 7.89
CA TYR A 169 1.56 2.52 7.61
C TYR A 169 0.80 1.33 8.18
N TYR A 170 1.35 0.11 8.16
CA TYR A 170 0.72 -1.03 8.83
C TYR A 170 0.60 -0.80 10.34
N ARG A 171 1.62 -0.24 10.99
CA ARG A 171 1.53 0.18 12.40
C ARG A 171 0.40 1.18 12.63
N LYS A 172 0.29 2.21 11.78
CA LYS A 172 -0.81 3.19 11.86
C LYS A 172 -2.17 2.52 11.70
N CYS A 173 -2.33 1.62 10.72
CA CYS A 173 -3.56 0.85 10.50
C CYS A 173 -3.99 0.09 11.77
N VAL A 174 -3.05 -0.60 12.41
CA VAL A 174 -3.30 -1.38 13.64
C VAL A 174 -3.55 -0.48 14.87
N SER A 175 -3.05 0.75 14.86
CA SER A 175 -3.18 1.69 15.98
C SER A 175 -4.53 2.42 16.02
N VAL A 176 -5.29 2.44 14.92
CA VAL A 176 -6.64 3.04 14.94
C VAL A 176 -7.57 2.14 15.74
N ARG A 177 -8.43 2.71 16.61
CA ARG A 177 -9.46 1.93 17.30
C ARG A 177 -10.36 1.21 16.27
N PRO A 178 -10.63 -0.11 16.43
CA PRO A 178 -11.53 -0.81 15.54
C PRO A 178 -12.89 -0.12 15.45
N SER A 179 -13.46 -0.04 14.25
CA SER A 179 -14.84 0.38 14.05
C SER A 179 -15.75 -0.85 13.96
N GLN A 180 -17.06 -0.66 14.12
CA GLN A 180 -18.06 -1.70 13.88
C GLN A 180 -18.17 -2.14 12.41
N PHE A 181 -17.54 -1.41 11.49
CA PHE A 181 -17.48 -1.77 10.08
C PHE A 181 -16.38 -2.81 9.83
N GLU A 182 -16.28 -3.35 8.60
CA GLU A 182 -15.32 -4.40 8.19
C GLU A 182 -13.81 -4.08 8.39
N SER A 183 -13.50 -2.98 9.07
CA SER A 183 -12.18 -2.57 9.54
C SER A 183 -11.38 -3.66 10.29
N GLN A 184 -12.03 -4.56 11.03
CA GLN A 184 -11.34 -5.61 11.79
C GLN A 184 -10.58 -6.59 10.87
N LYS A 185 -11.16 -6.94 9.71
CA LYS A 185 -10.51 -7.83 8.72
C LYS A 185 -9.23 -7.19 8.17
N LEU A 186 -9.30 -5.89 7.85
CA LEU A 186 -8.14 -5.13 7.36
C LEU A 186 -7.06 -4.98 8.43
N GLN A 187 -7.43 -4.74 9.69
CA GLN A 187 -6.47 -4.65 10.78
C GLN A 187 -5.81 -6.00 11.08
N HIS A 188 -6.56 -7.10 11.00
CA HIS A 188 -5.99 -8.44 11.14
C HIS A 188 -4.98 -8.71 10.01
N ALA A 189 -5.35 -8.45 8.75
CA ALA A 189 -4.44 -8.57 7.61
C ALA A 189 -3.19 -7.69 7.79
N ALA A 190 -3.34 -6.44 8.26
CA ALA A 190 -2.24 -5.55 8.57
C ALA A 190 -1.30 -6.09 9.66
N ARG A 191 -1.83 -6.74 10.71
CA ARG A 191 -1.00 -7.36 11.77
C ARG A 191 -0.16 -8.51 11.20
N VAL A 192 -0.78 -9.38 10.41
CA VAL A 192 -0.09 -10.52 9.77
C VAL A 192 1.01 -10.02 8.83
N ALA A 193 0.69 -9.07 7.94
CA ALA A 193 1.68 -8.46 7.04
C ALA A 193 2.83 -7.81 7.82
N LEU A 194 2.52 -7.03 8.87
CA LEU A 194 3.53 -6.38 9.71
C LEU A 194 4.49 -7.38 10.37
N GLN A 195 3.97 -8.52 10.87
CA GLN A 195 4.80 -9.57 11.46
C GLN A 195 5.79 -10.15 10.44
N HIS A 196 5.32 -10.46 9.23
CA HIS A 196 6.17 -10.96 8.14
C HIS A 196 7.24 -9.94 7.74
N LEU A 197 6.87 -8.68 7.54
CA LEU A 197 7.80 -7.63 7.13
C LEU A 197 8.87 -7.35 8.20
N ILE A 198 8.53 -7.42 9.49
CA ILE A 198 9.50 -7.26 10.58
C ILE A 198 10.45 -8.46 10.64
N ALA A 199 9.97 -9.69 10.46
CA ALA A 199 10.81 -10.87 10.42
C ALA A 199 11.82 -10.78 9.27
N ASP A 200 11.37 -10.43 8.07
CA ASP A 200 12.24 -10.25 6.91
C ASP A 200 13.25 -9.11 7.11
N TYR A 201 12.82 -7.99 7.69
CA TYR A 201 13.69 -6.84 7.96
C TYR A 201 14.80 -7.15 8.98
N THR A 202 14.49 -7.90 10.04
CA THR A 202 15.49 -8.27 11.05
C THR A 202 16.50 -9.29 10.53
N HIS A 203 16.09 -10.18 9.61
CA HIS A 203 17.02 -11.10 8.94
C HIS A 203 18.05 -10.38 8.07
N ASP A 204 17.65 -9.34 7.33
CA ASP A 204 18.57 -8.57 6.48
C ASP A 204 19.49 -7.63 7.28
N GLN A 205 19.04 -7.16 8.45
CA GLN A 205 19.81 -6.25 9.31
C GLN A 205 20.69 -6.94 10.36
N ARG A 206 20.71 -8.28 10.41
CA ARG A 206 21.55 -8.99 11.38
C ARG A 206 22.99 -8.47 11.26
N PRO A 207 23.52 -7.78 12.28
CA PRO A 207 24.87 -7.27 12.22
C PRO A 207 25.78 -8.46 11.95
N ARG A 208 26.50 -8.42 10.83
CA ARG A 208 27.66 -9.29 10.64
C ARG A 208 28.63 -8.86 11.74
N LEU A 209 28.51 -9.48 12.91
CA LEU A 209 29.49 -9.34 13.98
C LEU A 209 30.85 -9.52 13.29
N PRO A 210 31.78 -8.56 13.43
CA PRO A 210 33.11 -8.77 12.91
C PRO A 210 33.61 -10.04 13.58
N SER A 211 33.74 -11.11 12.79
CA SER A 211 34.35 -12.34 13.25
C SER A 211 35.76 -11.96 13.72
N ARG A 212 35.90 -11.77 15.04
CA ARG A 212 37.19 -11.72 15.73
C ARG A 212 37.75 -13.15 15.71
N THR A 213 38.14 -13.60 14.53
CA THR A 213 39.08 -14.69 14.37
C THR A 213 40.44 -14.04 14.26
N SER A 214 41.10 -13.90 15.40
CA SER A 214 42.52 -13.65 15.49
C SER A 214 43.25 -14.88 14.94
N SER A 215 43.74 -14.82 13.69
CA SER A 215 44.80 -15.69 13.18
C SER A 215 45.53 -15.04 12.01
N VAL A 216 46.77 -14.65 12.29
CA VAL A 216 47.98 -14.66 11.45
C VAL A 216 47.84 -15.01 9.95
N SER A 217 48.34 -14.07 9.15
CA SER A 217 48.97 -14.14 7.82
C SER A 217 48.96 -15.48 7.07
N SER A 218 48.33 -15.50 5.89
CA SER A 218 48.91 -16.00 4.63
C SER A 218 48.03 -15.56 3.46
N GLY A 219 48.67 -15.02 2.41
CA GLY A 219 47.99 -14.45 1.25
C GLY A 219 47.11 -15.46 0.52
N ALA A 220 45.82 -15.17 0.42
CA ALA A 220 44.89 -15.86 -0.46
C ALA A 220 44.04 -14.81 -1.19
N SER A 221 44.18 -14.80 -2.51
CA SER A 221 43.43 -13.97 -3.45
C SER A 221 41.94 -14.14 -3.21
N SER A 222 41.31 -13.17 -2.52
CA SER A 222 39.88 -13.22 -2.25
C SER A 222 39.13 -12.95 -3.55
N SER A 223 38.76 -14.01 -4.28
CA SER A 223 37.91 -13.89 -5.46
C SER A 223 36.58 -13.25 -5.05
N SER A 224 36.30 -12.04 -5.54
CA SER A 224 34.97 -11.46 -5.48
C SER A 224 34.03 -12.38 -6.26
N MET A 225 32.84 -12.64 -5.71
CA MET A 225 31.77 -13.33 -6.44
C MET A 225 30.81 -12.27 -6.97
N SER A 226 30.26 -12.48 -8.16
CA SER A 226 29.26 -11.63 -8.79
C SER A 226 27.86 -12.25 -8.67
N CYS A 227 26.87 -11.44 -8.31
CA CYS A 227 25.48 -11.88 -8.20
C CYS A 227 24.93 -12.34 -9.56
N GLY A 228 24.34 -13.54 -9.62
CA GLY A 228 23.77 -14.11 -10.85
C GLY A 228 22.58 -13.34 -11.44
N ASN A 229 21.92 -12.50 -10.65
CA ASN A 229 20.76 -11.73 -11.11
C ASN A 229 21.11 -10.30 -11.52
N CYS A 230 21.93 -9.60 -10.73
CA CYS A 230 22.17 -8.16 -10.88
C CYS A 230 23.63 -7.78 -11.12
N GLY A 231 24.55 -8.75 -11.17
CA GLY A 231 25.97 -8.52 -11.45
C GLY A 231 26.78 -7.86 -10.33
N ILE A 232 26.16 -7.41 -9.24
CA ILE A 232 26.87 -6.78 -8.12
C ILE A 232 27.91 -7.75 -7.54
N GLU A 233 29.14 -7.28 -7.37
CA GLU A 233 30.21 -8.02 -6.71
C GLU A 233 30.22 -7.78 -5.19
N LYS A 234 30.35 -8.86 -4.41
CA LYS A 234 30.38 -8.80 -2.94
C LYS A 234 31.13 -9.99 -2.38
N ARG A 235 31.85 -9.76 -1.28
CA ARG A 235 32.46 -10.86 -0.50
C ARG A 235 31.40 -11.58 0.33
N GLY A 236 31.34 -12.91 0.18
CA GLY A 236 30.43 -13.77 0.93
C GLY A 236 28.96 -13.56 0.55
N MET A 237 28.55 -14.17 -0.56
CA MET A 237 27.17 -14.22 -1.04
C MET A 237 26.55 -15.59 -0.77
N PRO A 238 25.25 -15.67 -0.41
CA PRO A 238 24.53 -16.93 -0.40
C PRO A 238 24.57 -17.58 -1.79
N VAL A 239 24.83 -18.89 -1.81
CA VAL A 239 24.74 -19.73 -3.01
C VAL A 239 23.41 -20.47 -3.04
N CYS A 240 22.89 -20.72 -4.24
CA CYS A 240 21.70 -21.56 -4.40
C CYS A 240 21.93 -22.93 -3.76
N SER A 241 21.02 -23.37 -2.88
CA SER A 241 21.17 -24.63 -2.14
C SER A 241 21.10 -25.87 -3.03
N ARG A 242 20.45 -25.77 -4.20
CA ARG A 242 20.35 -26.85 -5.18
C ARG A 242 21.63 -27.04 -5.98
N CYS A 243 22.11 -26.00 -6.65
CA CYS A 243 23.27 -26.11 -7.53
C CYS A 243 24.62 -25.81 -6.85
N LYS A 244 24.60 -25.10 -5.71
CA LYS A 244 25.78 -24.66 -4.95
C LYS A 244 26.79 -23.81 -5.73
N SER A 245 26.52 -23.46 -6.98
CA SER A 245 27.41 -22.72 -7.88
C SER A 245 27.00 -21.27 -8.06
N GLN A 246 25.70 -20.99 -8.19
CA GLN A 246 25.22 -19.62 -8.43
C GLN A 246 25.09 -18.83 -7.13
N SER A 247 25.80 -17.71 -7.05
CA SER A 247 25.77 -16.79 -5.91
C SER A 247 24.82 -15.60 -6.14
N TYR A 248 24.23 -15.10 -5.06
CA TYR A 248 23.26 -14.01 -5.11
C TYR A 248 23.53 -12.99 -4.00
N CYS A 249 23.40 -11.70 -4.30
CA CYS A 249 23.62 -10.67 -3.29
C CYS A 249 22.52 -10.61 -2.21
N SER A 250 21.34 -11.20 -2.49
CA SER A 250 20.19 -11.28 -1.58
C SER A 250 19.22 -12.40 -1.98
N ILE A 251 18.35 -12.80 -1.05
CA ILE A 251 17.26 -13.76 -1.33
C ILE A 251 16.28 -13.22 -2.38
N ARG A 252 16.08 -11.90 -2.46
CA ARG A 252 15.28 -11.27 -3.52
C ARG A 252 15.86 -11.55 -4.91
N CYS A 253 17.17 -11.40 -5.08
CA CYS A 253 17.85 -11.73 -6.34
C CYS A 253 17.78 -13.22 -6.67
N LEU A 254 17.89 -14.11 -5.67
CA LEU A 254 17.69 -15.55 -5.86
C LEU A 254 16.27 -15.85 -6.36
N LYS A 255 15.23 -15.29 -5.72
CA LYS A 255 13.82 -15.50 -6.12
C LYS A 255 13.54 -14.94 -7.51
N ALA A 256 14.07 -13.75 -7.83
CA ALA A 256 13.88 -13.11 -9.13
C ALA A 256 14.56 -13.89 -10.27
N HIS A 257 15.76 -14.44 -10.02
CA HIS A 257 16.49 -15.22 -11.02
C HIS A 257 16.04 -16.67 -11.12
N LYS A 258 15.31 -17.19 -10.12
CA LYS A 258 14.82 -18.57 -10.06
C LYS A 258 14.24 -19.11 -11.39
N PRO A 259 13.30 -18.44 -12.08
CA PRO A 259 12.72 -18.98 -13.31
C PRO A 259 13.74 -19.14 -14.44
N ILE A 260 14.74 -18.25 -14.52
CA ILE A 260 15.80 -18.31 -15.54
C ILE A 260 16.82 -19.38 -15.16
N HIS A 261 17.17 -19.42 -13.87
CA HIS A 261 18.15 -20.35 -13.33
C HIS A 261 17.68 -21.81 -13.42
N GLU A 262 16.39 -22.09 -13.23
CA GLU A 262 15.84 -23.46 -13.33
C GLU A 262 15.87 -23.98 -14.78
N CYS A 263 15.73 -23.13 -15.80
CA CYS A 263 15.84 -23.54 -17.20
C CYS A 263 17.25 -23.99 -17.61
N GLN A 264 18.29 -23.56 -16.89
CA GLN A 264 19.68 -23.94 -17.16
C GLN A 264 20.10 -25.29 -16.53
N PHE A 265 19.23 -25.92 -15.73
CA PHE A 265 19.51 -27.14 -14.96
C PHE A 265 18.78 -28.40 -15.45
N VAL A 266 18.32 -28.43 -16.70
CA VAL A 266 17.82 -29.67 -17.32
C VAL A 266 18.99 -30.45 -17.92
N VAL A 267 19.63 -31.28 -17.10
CA VAL A 267 20.49 -32.40 -17.52
C VAL A 267 20.03 -33.63 -16.76
#